data_AF-A0A496LCP7-F1
#
_entry.id   AF-A0A496LCP7-F1
#
_cell.length_a   1.000
_cell.length_b   1.000
_cell.length_c   1.000
_cell.angle_alpha   90.00
_cell.angle_beta   90.00
_cell.angle_gamma   90.00
#
_symmetry.space_group_name_H-M   'P 1'
#
loop_
_entity.id
_entity.type
_entity.pdbx_description
1 polymer ?
#
loop_
_entity_poly.entity_id
_entity_poly.type
_entity_poly.pdbx_seq_one_letter_code
_entity_poly.pdbx_strand_id
1 'polypeptide(L)'
;YNESRFNPNTVSPNGAMGIMQLMHRTGKRYGLNDSTFFEPADNIKAGARLIASLGKQFASVKDSAERIKYVLAAYNAGHGHIVDAMNLAKKYKDNPNIWADNVEKYLLLKSKAKYYNDPVVKLGYFRANHTVKFVKGVVATYEKYKTQKP
;
A
#
# COMPACT_ATOMS: atom_id res chain seq x y z
N TYR A 1 -0.54 7.28 -13.43
CA TYR A 1 -0.89 8.69 -13.20
C TYR A 1 -0.68 9.15 -11.75
N ASN A 2 -1.19 8.44 -10.74
CA ASN A 2 -1.44 9.02 -9.40
C ASN A 2 -0.24 9.40 -8.53
N GLU A 3 1.00 8.97 -8.81
CA GLU A 3 2.15 9.37 -7.99
C GLU A 3 3.29 10.00 -8.81
N SER A 4 3.72 9.40 -9.92
CA SER A 4 4.75 9.95 -10.81
C SER A 4 4.21 10.67 -12.06
N ARG A 5 2.91 10.55 -12.36
CA ARG A 5 2.35 10.88 -13.69
C ARG A 5 3.13 10.25 -14.87
N PHE A 6 3.74 9.09 -14.62
CA PHE A 6 4.64 8.39 -15.55
C PHE A 6 5.97 9.09 -15.84
N ASN A 7 6.35 10.08 -15.02
CA ASN A 7 7.69 10.65 -15.07
C ASN A 7 8.67 9.73 -14.31
N PRO A 8 9.67 9.14 -14.99
CA PRO A 8 10.62 8.23 -14.35
C PRO A 8 11.62 8.95 -13.45
N ASN A 9 11.81 10.26 -13.59
CA ASN A 9 12.78 11.05 -12.82
C ASN A 9 12.19 11.67 -11.53
N THR A 10 10.99 11.26 -11.13
CA THR A 10 10.31 11.82 -9.95
C THR A 10 10.92 11.34 -8.65
N VAL A 11 11.22 12.28 -7.76
CA VAL A 11 11.49 12.04 -6.34
C VAL A 11 10.39 12.70 -5.52
N SER A 12 9.70 11.95 -4.66
CA SER A 12 8.68 12.50 -3.77
C SER A 12 9.32 13.26 -2.60
N PRO A 13 8.60 14.18 -1.93
CA PRO A 13 9.10 14.86 -0.72
C PRO A 13 9.54 13.89 0.39
N ASN A 14 8.99 12.67 0.39
CA ASN A 14 9.33 11.62 1.36
C ASN A 14 10.46 10.70 0.88
N GLY A 15 11.08 10.97 -0.27
CA GLY A 15 12.23 10.21 -0.81
C GLY A 15 11.86 8.98 -1.63
N ALA A 16 10.62 8.87 -2.13
CA ALA A 16 10.23 7.82 -3.05
C ALA A 16 10.72 8.13 -4.47
N MET A 17 11.34 7.19 -5.17
CA MET A 17 12.07 7.44 -6.42
C MET A 17 11.52 6.60 -7.58
N GLY A 18 11.58 7.15 -8.79
CA GLY A 18 11.31 6.42 -10.03
C GLY A 18 9.83 6.38 -10.42
N ILE A 19 9.52 5.79 -11.57
CA ILE A 19 8.15 5.75 -12.10
C ILE A 19 7.13 5.07 -11.17
N MET A 20 7.57 4.07 -10.40
CA MET A 20 6.79 3.32 -9.41
C MET A 20 6.89 3.91 -7.99
N GLN A 21 7.66 4.97 -7.79
CA GLN A 21 7.80 5.68 -6.51
C GLN A 21 8.18 4.73 -5.35
N LEU A 22 9.32 4.05 -5.50
CA LEU A 22 9.83 3.13 -4.47
C LEU A 22 10.75 3.87 -3.49
N MET A 23 10.58 3.60 -2.20
CA MET A 23 11.54 4.03 -1.18
C MET A 23 12.89 3.34 -1.40
N HIS A 24 14.00 4.05 -1.16
CA HIS A 24 15.36 3.55 -1.41
C HIS A 24 15.63 2.15 -0.87
N ARG A 25 15.38 1.95 0.43
CA ARG A 25 15.54 0.64 1.11
C ARG A 25 14.71 -0.46 0.44
N THR A 26 13.50 -0.13 0.02
CA THR A 26 12.56 -1.06 -0.58
C THR A 26 13.02 -1.41 -1.99
N GLY A 27 13.40 -0.42 -2.80
CA GLY A 27 13.96 -0.63 -4.13
C GLY A 27 15.16 -1.57 -4.10
N LYS A 28 16.13 -1.33 -3.20
CA LYS A 28 17.29 -2.21 -3.03
C LYS A 28 16.90 -3.65 -2.70
N ARG A 29 15.94 -3.85 -1.80
CA ARG A 29 15.42 -5.19 -1.44
C ARG A 29 14.83 -5.94 -2.64
N TYR A 30 14.29 -5.24 -3.63
CA TYR A 30 13.65 -5.83 -4.81
C TYR A 30 14.52 -5.78 -6.09
N GLY A 31 15.81 -5.50 -5.93
CA GLY A 31 16.83 -5.64 -6.97
C GLY A 31 17.24 -4.36 -7.68
N LEU A 32 16.87 -3.18 -7.15
CA LEU A 32 17.46 -1.92 -7.58
C LEU A 32 18.82 -1.70 -6.91
N ASN A 33 19.62 -0.86 -7.54
CA ASN A 33 20.84 -0.27 -7.00
C ASN A 33 20.77 1.25 -7.23
N ASP A 34 21.77 2.00 -6.73
CA ASP A 34 21.73 3.46 -6.74
C ASP A 34 21.62 4.06 -8.16
N SER A 35 22.06 3.34 -9.20
CA SER A 35 21.99 3.78 -10.59
C SER A 35 20.71 3.36 -11.34
N THR A 36 19.88 2.47 -10.79
CA THR A 36 18.70 1.90 -11.50
C THR A 36 17.35 2.42 -10.98
N PHE A 37 17.34 3.31 -9.98
CA PHE A 37 16.09 3.85 -9.44
C PHE A 37 15.27 4.66 -10.46
N PHE A 38 15.95 5.35 -11.37
CA PHE A 38 15.30 6.17 -12.40
C PHE A 38 15.18 5.45 -13.74
N GLU A 39 15.74 4.23 -13.85
CA GLU A 39 15.58 3.39 -15.03
C GLU A 39 14.17 2.79 -15.06
N PRO A 40 13.31 3.15 -16.03
CA PRO A 40 11.90 2.79 -16.00
C PRO A 40 11.68 1.28 -15.92
N ALA A 41 12.41 0.50 -16.72
CA ALA A 41 12.27 -0.95 -16.80
C ALA A 41 12.61 -1.63 -15.47
N ASP A 42 13.73 -1.25 -14.85
CA ASP A 42 14.15 -1.82 -13.57
C ASP A 42 13.23 -1.40 -12.43
N ASN A 43 12.82 -0.13 -12.41
CA ASN A 43 11.92 0.40 -11.39
C ASN A 43 10.52 -0.27 -11.46
N ILE A 44 10.00 -0.48 -12.67
CA ILE A 44 8.76 -1.26 -12.91
C ILE A 44 8.93 -2.70 -12.44
N LYS A 45 10.03 -3.35 -12.81
CA LYS A 45 10.31 -4.74 -12.41
C LYS A 45 10.40 -4.90 -10.90
N ALA A 46 11.06 -3.98 -10.20
CA ALA A 46 11.13 -3.96 -8.74
C ALA A 46 9.75 -3.72 -8.11
N GLY A 47 8.97 -2.78 -8.65
CA GLY A 47 7.59 -2.51 -8.21
C GLY A 47 6.69 -3.73 -8.36
N ALA A 48 6.75 -4.42 -9.51
CA ALA A 48 5.99 -5.64 -9.76
C ALA A 48 6.37 -6.77 -8.79
N ARG A 49 7.67 -6.94 -8.49
CA ARG A 49 8.15 -7.91 -7.49
C ARG A 49 7.64 -7.59 -6.08
N LEU A 50 7.63 -6.31 -5.70
CA LEU A 50 7.05 -5.87 -4.43
C LEU A 50 5.56 -6.19 -4.36
N ILE A 51 4.78 -5.83 -5.40
CA ILE A 51 3.34 -6.12 -5.48
C ILE A 51 3.08 -7.63 -5.36
N ALA A 52 3.82 -8.46 -6.09
CA ALA A 52 3.70 -9.91 -6.01
C ALA A 52 4.05 -10.45 -4.61
N SER A 53 5.09 -9.91 -3.98
CA SER A 53 5.49 -10.26 -2.62
C SER A 53 4.41 -9.90 -1.59
N LEU A 54 3.81 -8.73 -1.69
CA LEU A 54 2.69 -8.30 -0.84
C LEU A 54 1.46 -9.18 -1.07
N GLY A 55 1.15 -9.54 -2.33
CA GLY A 55 0.06 -10.45 -2.65
C GLY A 55 0.19 -11.82 -1.97
N LYS A 56 1.42 -12.34 -1.84
CA LYS A 56 1.71 -13.55 -1.06
C LYS A 56 1.54 -13.33 0.44
N GLN A 57 2.01 -12.20 0.97
CA GLN A 57 1.89 -11.87 2.40
C GLN A 57 0.42 -11.72 2.85
N PHE A 58 -0.47 -11.25 1.97
CA PHE A 58 -1.92 -11.14 2.23
C PHE A 58 -2.75 -12.30 1.68
N ALA A 59 -2.15 -13.48 1.45
CA ALA A 59 -2.86 -14.66 0.93
C ALA A 59 -3.96 -15.21 1.88
N SER A 60 -4.01 -14.74 3.12
CA SER A 60 -5.12 -15.02 4.05
C SER A 60 -6.43 -14.34 3.64
N VAL A 61 -6.36 -13.17 2.99
CA VAL A 61 -7.53 -12.48 2.43
C VAL A 61 -7.94 -13.21 1.15
N LYS A 62 -8.92 -14.13 1.24
CA LYS A 62 -9.23 -15.08 0.15
C LYS A 62 -9.85 -14.43 -1.08
N ASP A 63 -10.74 -13.47 -0.87
CA ASP A 63 -11.31 -12.66 -1.94
C ASP A 63 -10.21 -11.83 -2.61
N SER A 64 -10.02 -12.03 -3.91
CA SER A 64 -9.00 -11.34 -4.71
C SER A 64 -9.32 -9.85 -4.89
N ALA A 65 -10.59 -9.47 -4.99
CA ALA A 65 -11.03 -8.08 -5.09
C ALA A 65 -10.73 -7.32 -3.80
N GLU A 66 -10.91 -7.97 -2.64
CA GLU A 66 -10.46 -7.43 -1.36
C GLU A 66 -8.94 -7.38 -1.27
N ARG A 67 -8.25 -8.49 -1.56
CA ARG A 67 -6.78 -8.59 -1.42
C ARG A 67 -6.03 -7.49 -2.17
N ILE A 68 -6.50 -7.07 -3.34
CA ILE A 68 -5.91 -5.96 -4.10
C ILE A 68 -5.83 -4.69 -3.24
N LYS A 69 -6.86 -4.36 -2.45
CA LYS A 69 -6.89 -3.17 -1.59
C LYS A 69 -5.83 -3.23 -0.49
N TYR A 70 -5.59 -4.42 0.08
CA TYR A 70 -4.54 -4.64 1.09
C TYR A 70 -3.14 -4.48 0.48
N VAL A 71 -2.93 -5.02 -0.72
CA VAL A 71 -1.66 -4.88 -1.44
C VAL A 71 -1.39 -3.42 -1.76
N LEU A 72 -2.37 -2.68 -2.29
CA LEU A 72 -2.24 -1.25 -2.57
C LEU A 72 -1.97 -0.45 -1.29
N ALA A 73 -2.71 -0.73 -0.21
CA ALA A 73 -2.51 -0.06 1.05
C ALA A 73 -1.12 -0.33 1.63
N ALA A 74 -0.65 -1.57 1.59
CA ALA A 74 0.68 -1.95 2.06
C ALA A 74 1.82 -1.44 1.17
N TYR A 75 1.56 -1.23 -0.12
CA TYR A 75 2.50 -0.58 -1.02
C TYR A 75 2.78 0.85 -0.57
N ASN A 76 1.73 1.59 -0.17
CA ASN A 76 1.83 2.98 0.26
C ASN A 76 2.22 3.15 1.75
N ALA A 77 1.65 2.34 2.65
CA ALA A 77 1.81 2.47 4.09
C ALA A 77 2.80 1.47 4.71
N GLY A 78 3.25 0.48 3.94
CA GLY A 78 4.00 -0.67 4.46
C GLY A 78 3.12 -1.77 5.05
N HIS A 79 3.52 -3.02 4.83
CA HIS A 79 2.80 -4.23 5.28
C HIS A 79 2.41 -4.20 6.77
N GLY A 80 3.33 -3.80 7.66
CA GLY A 80 3.09 -3.86 9.10
C GLY A 80 1.97 -2.96 9.59
N HIS A 81 1.78 -1.77 9.00
CA HIS A 81 0.67 -0.89 9.38
C HIS A 81 -0.69 -1.47 8.98
N ILE A 82 -0.74 -2.21 7.88
CA ILE A 82 -1.95 -2.92 7.45
C ILE A 82 -2.26 -4.10 8.37
N VAL A 83 -1.23 -4.87 8.76
CA VAL A 83 -1.40 -5.96 9.74
C VAL A 83 -1.88 -5.44 11.09
N ASP A 84 -1.36 -4.31 11.58
CA ASP A 84 -1.86 -3.68 12.80
C ASP A 84 -3.35 -3.31 12.67
N ALA A 85 -3.76 -2.75 11.53
CA ALA A 85 -5.15 -2.42 11.28
C ALA A 85 -6.05 -3.67 11.20
N MET A 86 -5.56 -4.77 10.62
CA MET A 86 -6.25 -6.06 10.62
C MET A 86 -6.42 -6.63 12.04
N ASN A 87 -5.38 -6.51 12.88
CA ASN A 87 -5.44 -6.95 14.28
C ASN A 87 -6.46 -6.14 15.07
N LEU A 88 -6.49 -4.81 14.86
CA LEU A 88 -7.49 -3.94 15.44
C LEU A 88 -8.90 -4.32 14.97
N ALA A 89 -9.12 -4.53 13.66
CA ALA A 89 -10.41 -4.97 13.13
C ALA A 89 -10.90 -6.24 13.84
N LYS A 90 -10.05 -7.25 13.92
CA LYS A 90 -10.35 -8.50 14.63
C LYS A 90 -10.67 -8.27 16.11
N LYS A 91 -9.86 -7.47 16.84
CA LYS A 91 -10.06 -7.18 18.26
C LYS A 91 -11.41 -6.50 18.52
N TYR A 92 -11.76 -5.55 17.67
CA TYR A 92 -12.98 -4.74 17.80
C TYR A 92 -14.19 -5.35 17.06
N LYS A 93 -14.11 -6.64 16.69
CA LYS A 93 -15.20 -7.44 16.10
C LYS A 93 -15.66 -7.02 14.70
N ASP A 94 -14.82 -6.28 13.98
CA ASP A 94 -14.98 -6.05 12.54
C ASP A 94 -14.23 -7.14 11.75
N ASN A 95 -14.46 -7.23 10.44
CA ASN A 95 -13.91 -8.29 9.60
C ASN A 95 -12.51 -7.93 9.07
N PRO A 96 -11.44 -8.65 9.45
CA PRO A 96 -10.08 -8.36 9.01
C PRO A 96 -9.80 -8.74 7.54
N ASN A 97 -10.77 -9.33 6.84
CA ASN A 97 -10.69 -9.68 5.42
C ASN A 97 -11.51 -8.74 4.53
N ILE A 98 -12.21 -7.75 5.10
CA ILE A 98 -12.93 -6.70 4.37
C ILE A 98 -12.20 -5.38 4.57
N TRP A 99 -11.94 -4.67 3.49
CA TRP A 99 -11.24 -3.40 3.51
C TRP A 99 -12.14 -2.27 4.00
N ALA A 100 -13.21 -1.98 3.25
CA ALA A 100 -14.08 -0.84 3.49
C ALA A 100 -14.83 -0.98 4.83
N ASP A 101 -14.89 0.11 5.60
CA ASP A 101 -15.54 0.21 6.92
C ASP A 101 -15.05 -0.78 8.00
N ASN A 102 -14.03 -1.58 7.68
CA ASN A 102 -13.43 -2.59 8.53
C ASN A 102 -11.95 -2.24 8.70
N VAL A 103 -11.04 -2.84 7.90
CA VAL A 103 -9.59 -2.56 8.03
C VAL A 103 -9.24 -1.11 7.73
N GLU A 104 -9.89 -0.47 6.74
CA GLU A 104 -9.73 0.95 6.42
C GLU A 104 -10.00 1.86 7.63
N LYS A 105 -11.09 1.58 8.36
CA LYS A 105 -11.51 2.32 9.54
C LYS A 105 -10.42 2.28 10.61
N TYR A 106 -9.89 1.11 10.93
CA TYR A 106 -8.84 1.01 11.96
C TYR A 106 -7.52 1.63 11.53
N LEU A 107 -7.19 1.54 10.24
CA LEU A 107 -6.00 2.22 9.72
C LEU A 107 -6.10 3.74 9.90
N LEU A 108 -7.27 4.35 9.67
CA LEU A 108 -7.52 5.77 9.95
C LEU A 108 -7.46 6.09 11.44
N LEU A 109 -8.00 5.20 12.27
CA LEU A 109 -8.04 5.35 13.73
C LEU A 109 -6.66 5.22 14.39
N LYS A 110 -5.64 4.62 13.72
CA LYS A 110 -4.24 4.62 14.18
C LYS A 110 -3.60 6.01 14.31
N SER A 111 -4.32 7.08 14.00
CA SER A 111 -3.94 8.45 14.35
C SER A 111 -4.36 8.89 15.76
N LYS A 112 -5.16 8.07 16.46
CA LYS A 112 -5.72 8.37 17.78
C LYS A 112 -5.06 7.50 18.85
N ALA A 113 -4.72 8.09 20.00
CA ALA A 113 -3.99 7.44 21.10
C ALA A 113 -4.58 6.11 21.55
N LYS A 114 -5.91 6.03 21.62
CA LYS A 114 -6.63 4.80 21.95
C LYS A 114 -6.22 3.60 21.08
N TYR A 115 -5.99 3.83 19.78
CA TYR A 115 -5.76 2.74 18.83
C TYR A 115 -4.28 2.52 18.55
N TYR A 116 -3.46 3.58 18.49
CA TYR A 116 -2.03 3.36 18.24
C TYR A 116 -1.27 2.81 19.45
N ASN A 117 -1.77 3.02 20.68
CA ASN A 117 -1.24 2.39 21.90
C ASN A 117 -1.94 1.07 22.23
N ASP A 118 -2.80 0.55 21.36
CA ASP A 118 -3.48 -0.72 21.62
C ASP A 118 -2.47 -1.87 21.67
N PRO A 119 -2.55 -2.81 22.64
CA PRO A 119 -1.62 -3.93 22.74
C PRO A 119 -1.46 -4.81 21.49
N VAL A 120 -2.44 -4.81 20.57
CA VAL A 120 -2.34 -5.59 19.32
C VAL A 120 -1.61 -4.85 18.19
N VAL A 121 -1.26 -3.58 18.40
CA VAL A 121 -0.55 -2.71 17.46
C VAL A 121 0.94 -2.72 17.75
N LYS A 122 1.75 -3.05 16.75
CA LYS A 122 3.22 -3.16 16.89
C LYS A 122 3.96 -1.91 16.44
N LEU A 123 3.47 -1.22 15.41
CA LEU A 123 4.18 -0.09 14.80
C LEU A 123 3.72 1.28 15.31
N GLY A 124 2.78 1.32 16.25
CA GLY A 124 2.31 2.56 16.85
C GLY A 124 1.60 3.49 15.87
N TYR A 125 1.81 4.80 16.05
CA TYR A 125 1.11 5.88 15.36
C TYR A 125 1.20 5.78 13.84
N PHE A 126 0.08 6.05 13.15
CA PHE A 126 0.05 6.15 11.70
C PHE A 126 -1.06 7.08 11.21
N ARG A 127 -0.76 7.94 10.22
CA ARG A 127 -1.72 8.87 9.61
C ARG A 127 -2.14 8.39 8.22
N ALA A 128 -3.24 7.67 8.15
CA ALA A 128 -3.62 6.91 6.95
C ALA A 128 -4.37 7.66 5.85
N ASN A 129 -4.67 8.96 6.02
CA ASN A 129 -5.49 9.71 5.07
C ASN A 129 -4.94 9.63 3.63
N HIS A 130 -3.62 9.69 3.47
CA HIS A 130 -2.99 9.58 2.15
C HIS A 130 -3.14 8.16 1.58
N THR A 131 -2.88 7.13 2.37
CA THR A 131 -3.02 5.72 1.99
C THR A 131 -4.43 5.38 1.54
N VAL A 132 -5.44 5.79 2.30
CA VAL A 132 -6.84 5.54 1.96
C VAL A 132 -7.24 6.22 0.65
N LYS A 133 -6.80 7.48 0.45
CA LYS A 133 -7.01 8.19 -0.82
C LYS A 133 -6.30 7.50 -1.98
N PHE A 134 -5.07 7.04 -1.77
CA PHE A 134 -4.31 6.29 -2.77
C PHE A 134 -5.04 5.02 -3.22
N VAL A 135 -5.49 4.19 -2.27
CA VAL A 135 -6.24 2.96 -2.57
C VAL A 135 -7.49 3.28 -3.39
N LYS A 136 -8.30 4.25 -2.95
CA LYS A 136 -9.51 4.68 -3.66
C LYS A 136 -9.20 5.16 -5.07
N GLY A 137 -8.17 6.00 -5.23
CA GLY A 137 -7.77 6.55 -6.52
C GLY A 137 -7.28 5.49 -7.51
N VAL A 138 -6.48 4.52 -7.05
CA VAL A 138 -5.97 3.44 -7.91
C VAL A 138 -7.11 2.50 -8.33
N VAL A 139 -7.99 2.11 -7.41
CA VAL A 139 -9.16 1.25 -7.74
C VAL A 139 -10.08 1.96 -8.73
N ALA A 140 -10.41 3.23 -8.49
CA ALA A 140 -11.26 4.00 -9.42
C ALA A 140 -10.63 4.14 -10.81
N THR A 141 -9.31 4.34 -10.86
CA THR A 141 -8.56 4.42 -12.14
C THR A 141 -8.61 3.08 -12.88
N TYR A 142 -8.43 1.97 -12.18
CA TYR A 142 -8.52 0.62 -12.76
C TYR A 142 -9.91 0.33 -13.33
N GLU A 143 -10.97 0.61 -12.57
CA GLU A 143 -12.34 0.40 -13.05
C GLU A 143 -12.66 1.27 -14.28
N LYS A 144 -12.18 2.51 -14.32
CA LYS A 144 -12.31 3.38 -15.50
C LYS A 144 -11.64 2.79 -16.74
N TYR A 145 -10.44 2.24 -16.61
CA TYR A 145 -9.75 1.63 -17.75
C TYR A 145 -10.38 0.31 -18.20
N LYS A 146 -11.03 -0.42 -17.29
CA LYS A 146 -11.73 -1.67 -17.62
C LYS A 146 -13.00 -1.43 -18.46
N THR A 147 -13.67 -0.30 -18.27
CA THR A 147 -14.90 0.07 -19.00
C THR A 147 -14.61 0.72 -20.35
N GLN A 148 -13.42 1.28 -20.54
CA GLN A 148 -12.91 1.76 -21.82
C GLN A 148 -12.32 0.58 -22.60
N LYS A 149 -13.16 -0.20 -23.29
CA LYS A 149 -12.65 -1.11 -24.32
C LYS A 149 -12.03 -0.29 -25.46
N PRO A 150 -10.94 -0.77 -26.09
CA PRO A 150 -10.36 -0.14 -27.28
C PRO A 150 -11.34 -0.12 -28.45
#